data_AF-A0A4Q3YP42-F1
#
_entry.id   AF-A0A4Q3YP42-F1
#
_cell.length_a   1.000
_cell.length_b   1.000
_cell.length_c   1.000
_cell.angle_alpha   90.00
_cell.angle_beta   90.00
_cell.angle_gamma   90.00
#
_symmetry.space_group_name_H-M   'P 1'
#
loop_
_entity.id
_entity.type
_entity.pdbx_description
1 polymer ?
#
loop_
_entity_poly.entity_id
_entity_poly.type
_entity_poly.pdbx_seq_one_letter_code
_entity_poly.pdbx_strand_id
1 'polypeptide(L)'
;MSDPAGTPDFEIDAMAQLDFRPLEERDGAWTPPTNDEWSRLANPHLISVRLAWLSLHKSKAELVAMAEQLGDAALTELVTQIGLSADWFEGLHKILASAECRIMCAYAAASMEADRTS
;
A
#
# COMPACT_ATOMS: atom_id res chain seq x y z
N MET A 1 -17.52 -9.01 27.52
CA MET A 1 -16.67 -7.85 27.19
C MET A 1 -15.80 -8.30 26.04
N SER A 2 -16.05 -7.79 24.84
CA SER A 2 -15.27 -8.08 23.63
C SER A 2 -14.38 -6.88 23.37
N ASP A 3 -13.13 -7.17 23.00
CA ASP A 3 -12.08 -6.20 22.70
C ASP A 3 -12.47 -5.33 21.48
N PRO A 4 -12.42 -3.98 21.55
CA PRO A 4 -12.83 -3.10 20.45
C PRO A 4 -11.76 -2.85 19.38
N ALA A 5 -10.62 -3.54 19.42
CA ALA A 5 -9.67 -3.57 18.31
C ALA A 5 -9.71 -4.97 17.68
N GLY A 6 -10.65 -5.18 16.77
CA GLY A 6 -10.80 -6.42 16.01
C GLY A 6 -9.59 -6.68 15.14
N THR A 7 -8.52 -7.21 15.74
CA THR A 7 -7.58 -8.07 15.03
C THR A 7 -8.44 -9.24 14.57
N PRO A 8 -8.54 -9.53 13.27
CA PRO A 8 -9.23 -10.74 12.85
C PRO A 8 -8.63 -11.91 13.63
N ASP A 9 -9.46 -12.72 14.28
CA ASP A 9 -9.04 -14.04 14.74
C ASP A 9 -8.70 -14.81 13.47
N PHE A 10 -7.45 -14.69 13.04
CA PHE A 10 -6.91 -15.52 12.00
C PHE A 10 -6.70 -16.88 12.64
N GLU A 11 -7.49 -17.87 12.24
CA GLU A 11 -7.27 -19.26 12.65
C GLU A 11 -5.88 -19.67 12.14
N ILE A 12 -4.88 -19.63 13.02
CA ILE A 12 -3.47 -19.95 12.72
C ILE A 12 -3.37 -21.32 12.03
N ASP A 13 -4.16 -22.29 12.49
CA ASP A 13 -4.24 -23.62 11.89
C ASP A 13 -4.67 -23.56 10.42
N ALA A 14 -5.66 -22.73 10.08
CA ALA A 14 -6.12 -22.56 8.70
C ALA A 14 -5.06 -21.91 7.82
N MET A 15 -4.31 -20.93 8.35
CA MET A 15 -3.20 -20.28 7.63
C MET A 15 -2.04 -21.24 7.36
N ALA A 16 -1.72 -22.12 8.32
CA ALA A 16 -0.66 -23.11 8.16
C ALA A 16 -0.95 -24.14 7.05
N GLN A 17 -2.23 -24.37 6.72
CA GLN A 17 -2.62 -25.24 5.61
C GLN A 17 -2.56 -24.56 4.24
N LEU A 18 -2.37 -23.24 4.18
CA LEU A 18 -2.28 -22.52 2.92
C LEU A 18 -0.91 -22.79 2.26
N ASP A 19 -0.96 -23.37 1.08
CA ASP A 19 0.22 -23.57 0.24
C ASP A 19 0.28 -22.50 -0.85
N PHE A 20 1.49 -22.08 -1.21
CA PHE A 20 1.73 -21.08 -2.23
C PHE A 20 2.97 -21.43 -3.03
N ARG A 21 2.88 -21.24 -4.34
CA ARG A 21 4.04 -21.40 -5.22
C ARG A 21 4.95 -20.18 -5.13
N PRO A 22 6.28 -20.35 -5.24
CA PRO A 22 7.18 -19.24 -5.50
C PRO A 22 6.66 -18.39 -6.66
N LEU A 23 6.83 -17.08 -6.56
CA LEU A 23 6.48 -16.20 -7.67
C LEU A 23 7.44 -16.51 -8.82
N GLU A 24 6.90 -17.06 -9.92
CA GLU A 24 7.69 -17.38 -11.11
C GLU A 24 8.03 -16.09 -11.86
N GLU A 25 9.32 -15.84 -12.08
CA GLU A 25 9.78 -14.79 -12.98
C GLU A 25 9.41 -15.18 -14.42
N ARG A 26 8.66 -14.32 -15.09
CA ARG A 26 8.35 -14.46 -16.52
C ARG A 26 9.27 -13.53 -17.30
N ASP A 27 9.65 -13.90 -18.51
CA ASP A 27 10.38 -12.98 -19.39
C ASP A 27 9.55 -11.70 -19.61
N GLY A 28 10.17 -10.56 -19.34
CA GLY A 28 9.47 -9.26 -19.35
C GLY A 28 8.60 -8.99 -18.12
N ALA A 29 8.64 -9.84 -17.09
CA ALA A 29 8.02 -9.54 -15.80
C ALA A 29 8.66 -8.28 -15.21
N TRP A 30 7.82 -7.46 -14.59
CA TRP A 30 8.27 -6.28 -13.89
C TRP A 30 9.19 -6.69 -12.73
N THR A 31 10.39 -6.13 -12.72
CA THR A 31 11.32 -6.22 -11.60
C THR A 31 11.23 -4.94 -10.77
N PRO A 32 11.26 -5.05 -9.44
CA PRO A 32 11.26 -3.85 -8.61
C PRO A 32 12.49 -3.00 -8.93
N PRO A 33 12.35 -1.67 -9.05
CA PRO A 33 13.47 -0.75 -9.14
C PRO A 33 14.48 -0.94 -8.01
N THR A 34 15.71 -0.47 -8.24
CA THR A 34 16.71 -0.32 -7.18
C THR A 34 16.28 0.73 -6.15
N ASN A 35 16.90 0.75 -4.96
CA ASN A 35 16.59 1.75 -3.93
C ASN A 35 16.73 3.20 -4.43
N ASP A 36 17.75 3.47 -5.24
CA ASP A 36 18.00 4.81 -5.80
C ASP A 36 16.96 5.21 -6.84
N GLU A 37 16.45 4.24 -7.60
CA GLU A 37 15.36 4.46 -8.55
C GLU A 37 14.03 4.63 -7.81
N TRP A 38 13.79 3.84 -6.75
CA TRP A 38 12.62 3.99 -5.88
C TRP A 38 12.56 5.36 -5.25
N SER A 39 13.68 5.87 -4.71
CA SER A 39 13.72 7.21 -4.13
C SER A 39 13.26 8.26 -5.14
N ARG A 40 13.72 8.15 -6.39
CA ARG A 40 13.34 9.08 -7.46
C ARG A 40 11.88 8.93 -7.89
N LEU A 41 11.38 7.71 -8.02
CA LEU A 41 9.99 7.41 -8.41
C LEU A 41 9.00 7.80 -7.32
N ALA A 42 9.35 7.56 -6.06
CA ALA A 42 8.51 7.89 -4.92
C ALA A 42 8.38 9.40 -4.71
N ASN A 43 9.41 10.19 -5.02
CA ASN A 43 9.43 11.63 -4.76
C ASN A 43 8.21 12.39 -5.35
N PRO A 44 7.84 12.25 -6.64
CA PRO A 44 6.60 12.83 -7.17
C PRO A 44 5.35 12.43 -6.39
N HIS A 45 5.20 11.15 -6.05
CA HIS A 45 4.04 10.65 -5.31
C HIS A 45 3.99 11.16 -3.86
N LEU A 46 5.14 11.27 -3.20
CA LEU A 46 5.26 11.84 -1.86
C LEU A 46 4.93 13.34 -1.85
N ILE A 47 5.32 14.08 -2.89
CA ILE A 47 4.91 15.48 -3.07
C ILE A 47 3.39 15.56 -3.21
N SER A 48 2.77 14.72 -4.04
CA SER A 48 1.31 14.66 -4.18
C SER A 48 0.59 14.35 -2.87
N VAL A 49 1.14 13.46 -2.04
CA VAL A 49 0.61 13.20 -0.68
C VAL A 49 0.67 14.45 0.19
N ARG A 50 1.78 15.19 0.15
CA ARG A 50 1.89 16.44 0.91
C ARG A 50 0.85 17.47 0.45
N LEU A 51 0.63 17.60 -0.86
CA LEU A 51 -0.37 18.51 -1.43
C LEU A 51 -1.80 18.10 -1.09
N ALA A 52 -2.10 16.80 -1.14
CA ALA A 52 -3.38 16.25 -0.70
C ALA A 52 -3.62 16.53 0.78
N TRP A 53 -2.62 16.26 1.64
CA TRP A 53 -2.70 16.55 3.07
C TRP A 53 -2.95 18.04 3.35
N LEU A 54 -2.23 18.94 2.67
CA LEU A 54 -2.45 20.38 2.82
C LEU A 54 -3.86 20.80 2.38
N SER A 55 -4.40 20.17 1.34
CA SER A 55 -5.77 20.42 0.85
C SER A 55 -6.83 19.97 1.86
N LEU A 56 -6.61 18.89 2.59
CA LEU A 56 -7.54 18.42 3.63
C LEU A 56 -7.67 19.40 4.81
N HIS A 57 -6.67 20.26 5.03
CA HIS A 57 -6.69 21.29 6.08
C HIS A 57 -7.24 22.64 5.60
N LYS A 58 -7.66 22.76 4.34
CA LYS A 58 -8.29 23.96 3.81
C LYS A 58 -9.80 23.87 3.89
N SER A 59 -10.44 24.99 4.22
CA SER A 59 -11.88 25.16 4.06
C SER A 59 -12.26 25.17 2.58
N LYS A 60 -13.55 24.93 2.29
CA LYS A 60 -14.08 25.01 0.93
C LYS A 60 -13.83 26.39 0.28
N ALA A 61 -13.97 27.48 1.05
CA ALA A 61 -13.74 28.83 0.53
C ALA A 61 -12.27 29.04 0.11
N GLU A 62 -11.32 28.53 0.89
CA GLU A 62 -9.90 28.58 0.53
C GLU A 62 -9.58 27.72 -0.69
N LEU A 63 -10.22 26.55 -0.83
CA LEU A 63 -10.06 25.70 -2.00
C LEU A 63 -10.63 26.34 -3.27
N VAL A 64 -11.76 27.04 -3.17
CA VAL A 64 -12.33 27.81 -4.30
C VAL A 64 -11.40 28.95 -4.70
N ALA A 65 -10.89 29.73 -3.74
CA ALA A 65 -9.93 30.79 -4.03
C ALA A 65 -8.63 30.25 -4.67
N MET A 66 -8.15 29.09 -4.21
CA MET A 66 -7.02 28.41 -4.81
C MET A 66 -7.31 27.96 -6.25
N ALA A 67 -8.50 27.41 -6.51
CA ALA A 67 -8.93 27.01 -7.85
C ALA A 67 -8.97 28.20 -8.82
N GLU A 68 -9.50 29.34 -8.38
CA GLU A 68 -9.53 30.58 -9.17
C GLU A 68 -8.12 31.10 -9.48
N GLN A 69 -7.17 30.97 -8.55
CA GLN A 69 -5.79 31.41 -8.73
C GLN A 69 -4.97 30.52 -9.67
N LEU A 70 -5.13 29.20 -9.58
CA LEU A 70 -4.37 28.23 -10.37
C LEU A 70 -4.86 28.14 -11.82
N GLY A 71 -6.16 28.35 -12.03
CA GLY A 71 -6.81 28.11 -13.30
C GLY A 71 -7.09 26.62 -13.55
N ASP A 72 -8.02 26.36 -14.47
CA ASP A 72 -8.64 25.05 -14.68
C ASP A 72 -7.64 23.94 -15.05
N ALA A 73 -6.69 24.22 -15.95
CA ALA A 73 -5.70 23.25 -16.40
C ALA A 73 -4.76 22.80 -15.27
N ALA A 74 -4.26 23.75 -14.46
CA ALA A 74 -3.35 23.43 -13.36
C ALA A 74 -4.08 22.71 -12.21
N LEU A 75 -5.34 23.09 -11.94
CA LEU A 75 -6.17 22.41 -10.95
C LEU A 75 -6.48 20.97 -11.37
N THR A 76 -6.82 20.76 -12.65
CA THR A 76 -7.06 19.42 -13.20
C THR A 76 -5.81 18.55 -13.11
N GLU A 77 -4.64 19.09 -13.46
CA GLU A 77 -3.38 18.38 -13.33
C GLU A 77 -3.08 18.00 -11.87
N LEU A 78 -3.30 18.92 -10.92
CA LEU A 78 -3.13 18.63 -9.49
C LEU A 78 -4.02 17.47 -9.03
N VAL A 79 -5.30 17.47 -9.41
CA VAL A 79 -6.24 16.38 -9.07
C VAL A 79 -5.79 15.07 -9.70
N THR A 80 -5.39 15.09 -10.97
CA THR A 80 -4.86 13.92 -11.68
C THR A 80 -3.64 13.34 -10.98
N GLN A 81 -2.66 14.17 -10.61
CA GLN A 81 -1.44 13.71 -9.92
C GLN A 81 -1.72 13.10 -8.55
N ILE A 82 -2.69 13.64 -7.81
CA ILE A 82 -3.14 13.05 -6.54
C ILE A 82 -3.76 11.67 -6.80
N GLY A 83 -4.63 11.53 -7.80
CA GLY A 83 -5.24 10.27 -8.19
C GLY A 83 -4.22 9.21 -8.60
N LEU A 84 -3.31 9.54 -9.52
CA LEU A 84 -2.23 8.65 -9.96
C LEU A 84 -1.33 8.20 -8.80
N SER A 85 -1.09 9.09 -7.83
CA SER A 85 -0.30 8.74 -6.66
C SER A 85 -1.04 7.77 -5.74
N ALA A 86 -2.36 7.95 -5.55
CA ALA A 86 -3.17 7.01 -4.79
C ALA A 86 -3.12 5.60 -5.39
N ASP A 87 -3.30 5.47 -6.71
CA ASP A 87 -3.21 4.19 -7.42
C ASP A 87 -1.83 3.53 -7.26
N TRP A 88 -0.77 4.34 -7.33
CA TRP A 88 0.61 3.86 -7.13
C TRP A 88 0.83 3.32 -5.71
N PHE A 89 0.37 4.04 -4.68
CA PHE A 89 0.47 3.57 -3.29
C PHE A 89 -0.38 2.32 -3.03
N GLU A 90 -1.55 2.20 -3.66
CA GLU A 90 -2.36 0.98 -3.56
C GLU A 90 -1.63 -0.24 -4.16
N GLY A 91 -0.95 -0.05 -5.30
CA GLY A 91 -0.09 -1.08 -5.89
C GLY A 91 1.00 -1.57 -4.93
N LEU A 92 1.70 -0.64 -4.27
CA LEU A 92 2.70 -0.99 -3.25
C LEU A 92 2.09 -1.73 -2.06
N HIS A 93 0.95 -1.26 -1.56
CA HIS A 93 0.26 -1.92 -0.45
C HIS A 93 -0.10 -3.38 -0.78
N LYS A 94 -0.58 -3.65 -2.00
CA LYS A 94 -0.90 -5.02 -2.44
C LYS A 94 0.32 -5.95 -2.44
N ILE A 95 1.49 -5.45 -2.85
CA ILE A 95 2.74 -6.22 -2.81
C ILE A 95 3.11 -6.55 -1.36
N LEU A 96 3.09 -5.55 -0.48
CA LEU A 96 3.43 -5.73 0.94
C LEU A 96 2.46 -6.69 1.63
N ALA A 97 1.15 -6.52 1.44
CA ALA A 97 0.13 -7.39 2.03
C ALA A 97 0.24 -8.84 1.54
N SER A 98 0.60 -9.05 0.27
CA SER A 98 0.85 -10.39 -0.29
C SER A 98 2.08 -11.04 0.34
N ALA A 99 3.16 -10.28 0.54
CA ALA A 99 4.37 -10.77 1.20
C ALA A 99 4.11 -11.09 2.68
N GLU A 100 3.42 -10.21 3.40
CA GLU A 100 2.99 -10.40 4.79
C GLU A 100 2.18 -11.69 4.94
N CYS A 101 1.15 -11.89 4.12
CA CYS A 101 0.33 -13.09 4.14
C CYS A 101 1.17 -14.37 3.98
N ARG A 102 2.09 -14.40 3.01
CA ARG A 102 3.00 -15.54 2.79
C ARG A 102 3.90 -15.82 3.99
N ILE A 103 4.46 -14.78 4.60
CA ILE A 103 5.31 -14.90 5.79
C ILE A 103 4.50 -15.43 6.97
N MET A 104 3.27 -14.95 7.16
CA MET A 104 2.38 -15.41 8.23
C MET A 104 1.98 -16.88 8.06
N CYS A 105 1.71 -17.33 6.82
CA CYS A 105 1.45 -18.76 6.55
C CYS A 105 2.67 -19.62 6.92
N ALA A 106 3.88 -19.18 6.55
CA ALA A 106 5.11 -19.89 6.90
C ALA A 106 5.35 -19.93 8.42
N TYR A 107 5.11 -18.81 9.11
CA TYR A 107 5.20 -18.73 10.57
C TYR A 107 4.21 -19.67 11.27
N ALA A 108 2.96 -19.70 10.81
CA ALA A 108 1.92 -20.57 11.34
C ALA A 108 2.30 -22.06 11.16
N ALA A 109 2.75 -22.45 9.98
CA ALA A 109 3.20 -23.81 9.70
C ALA A 109 4.38 -24.23 10.58
N ALA A 110 5.37 -23.35 10.78
CA ALA A 110 6.51 -23.62 11.64
C ALA A 110 6.10 -23.80 13.12
N SER A 111 5.12 -23.01 13.59
CA SER A 111 4.62 -23.09 14.97
C SER A 111 3.91 -24.43 15.24
N MET A 112 3.06 -24.89 14.32
CA MET A 112 2.39 -26.19 14.43
C MET A 112 3.37 -27.38 14.46
N GLU A 113 4.46 -27.30 13.69
CA GLU A 113 5.47 -28.37 13.67
C GLU A 113 6.26 -28.42 14.99
N ALA A 114 6.52 -27.27 15.62
CA ALA A 114 7.17 -27.20 16.92
C ALA A 114 6.30 -27.81 18.04
N ASP A 115 4.99 -27.53 18.03
CA ASP A 115 4.04 -28.10 18.98
C ASP A 115 3.87 -29.61 18.81
N ARG A 116 4.01 -30.13 17.59
CA ARG A 116 3.95 -31.57 17.30
C ARG A 116 5.19 -32.34 17.78
N THR A 117 6.32 -31.66 17.91
CA THR A 117 7.62 -32.25 18.26
C THR A 117 8.02 -32.06 19.72
N SER A 118 7.20 -31.34 20.50
CA SER A 118 7.34 -31.12 21.96
C SER A 118 6.51 -32.11 22.78
#